data_AF-A0A5F0LUX5-F1
#
_entry.id   AF-A0A5F0LUX5-F1
#
_cell.length_a   1.000
_cell.length_b   1.000
_cell.length_c   1.000
_cell.angle_alpha   90.00
_cell.angle_beta   90.00
_cell.angle_gamma   90.00
#
_symmetry.space_group_name_H-M   'P 1'
#
loop_
_entity.id
_entity.type
_entity.pdbx_description
1 polymer ?
#
loop_
_entity_poly.entity_id
_entity_poly.type
_entity_poly.pdbx_seq_one_letter_code
_entity_poly.pdbx_strand_id
1 'polypeptide(L)'
;MQLNRREIWKDPVWSKVIAALILGTASVIAITFIPDWETKIPALLRSEINIKIWLLVAMMLAMIVACCYFKSGRQEKNENITSAQWFAEIEEQIRDCNYARIYLREFTHPDKFRSEHRESLFSFMTSLANRLKAGADIKIIAYHDTPSEKSGVDWLKVEVQDDKALLEKIKLIQIQPTSNASSMYLFDNGIVIYNRRSKSNYTYHIDDQKGSIVHLLIENGFAMTEKGLS
;
A
#
# COMPACT_ATOMS: atom_id res chain seq x y z
N MET A 1 -2.24 -14.92 23.16
CA MET A 1 -2.12 -13.76 22.24
C MET A 1 -1.30 -12.68 22.95
N GLN A 2 0.02 -12.67 22.78
CA GLN A 2 0.86 -11.63 23.37
C GLN A 2 1.07 -10.56 22.31
N LEU A 3 0.34 -9.45 22.41
CA LEU A 3 0.62 -8.27 21.59
C LEU A 3 2.03 -7.78 21.94
N ASN A 4 2.94 -7.85 20.97
CA ASN A 4 4.29 -7.35 21.10
C ASN A 4 4.19 -5.83 21.34
N ARG A 5 4.48 -5.36 22.56
CA ARG A 5 4.23 -3.97 22.99
C ARG A 5 4.89 -2.92 22.10
N ARG A 6 5.94 -3.29 21.34
CA ARG A 6 6.62 -2.41 20.38
C ARG A 6 5.89 -2.26 19.04
N GLU A 7 5.01 -3.20 18.68
CA GLU A 7 4.25 -3.18 17.42
C GLU A 7 2.96 -2.36 17.51
N ILE A 8 2.33 -2.28 18.70
CA ILE A 8 1.13 -1.47 18.93
C ILE A 8 1.37 0.02 18.59
N TRP A 9 2.58 0.53 18.84
CA TRP A 9 2.96 1.91 18.51
C TRP A 9 3.19 2.14 17.02
N LYS A 10 3.42 1.08 16.24
CA LYS A 10 3.63 1.15 14.78
C LYS A 10 2.33 1.06 14.00
N ASP A 11 1.24 0.63 14.64
CA ASP A 11 -0.08 0.57 14.02
C ASP A 11 -0.72 1.98 13.97
N PRO A 12 -1.13 2.47 12.79
CA PRO A 12 -1.63 3.84 12.58
C PRO A 12 -3.01 4.11 13.21
N VAL A 13 -3.77 3.07 13.58
CA VAL A 13 -5.08 3.20 14.24
C VAL A 13 -4.89 3.15 15.75
N TRP A 14 -4.18 2.13 16.26
CA TRP A 14 -3.98 1.98 17.71
C TRP A 14 -3.10 3.08 18.31
N SER A 15 -2.09 3.56 17.59
CA SER A 15 -1.28 4.69 18.03
C SER A 15 -2.10 5.97 18.22
N LYS A 16 -3.11 6.23 17.37
CA LYS A 16 -4.01 7.38 17.50
C LYS A 16 -4.96 7.23 18.68
N VAL A 17 -5.53 6.03 18.87
CA VAL A 17 -6.42 5.73 19.99
C VAL A 17 -5.68 5.88 21.32
N ILE A 18 -4.45 5.33 21.41
CA ILE A 18 -3.61 5.41 22.60
C ILE A 18 -3.15 6.84 22.85
N ALA A 19 -2.73 7.59 21.81
CA ALA A 19 -2.35 8.99 21.96
C ALA A 19 -3.53 9.86 22.43
N ALA A 20 -4.74 9.64 21.88
CA ALA A 20 -5.94 10.34 22.33
C ALA A 20 -6.33 9.98 23.77
N LEU A 21 -6.15 8.71 24.17
CA LEU A 21 -6.37 8.27 25.55
C LEU A 21 -5.36 8.89 26.52
N ILE A 22 -4.09 8.95 26.15
CA ILE A 22 -3.03 9.58 26.96
C ILE A 22 -3.26 11.09 27.06
N LEU A 23 -3.60 11.77 25.96
CA LEU A 23 -3.91 13.21 25.97
C LEU A 23 -5.17 13.51 26.77
N GLY A 24 -6.23 12.71 26.62
CA GLY A 24 -7.47 12.84 27.38
C GLY A 24 -7.25 12.62 28.87
N THR A 25 -6.55 11.55 29.26
CA THR A 25 -6.24 11.26 30.67
C THR A 25 -5.29 12.29 31.28
N ALA A 26 -4.26 12.74 30.55
CA ALA A 26 -3.37 13.80 31.01
C ALA A 26 -4.12 15.12 31.22
N SER A 27 -5.09 15.44 30.35
CA SER A 27 -5.92 16.65 30.48
C SER A 27 -6.82 16.58 31.71
N VAL A 28 -7.44 15.43 31.97
CA VAL A 28 -8.29 15.22 33.16
C VAL A 28 -7.46 15.26 34.44
N ILE A 29 -6.28 14.61 34.45
CA ILE A 29 -5.36 14.65 35.60
C ILE A 29 -4.85 16.08 35.85
N ALA A 30 -4.53 16.84 34.80
CA ALA A 30 -4.12 18.24 34.95
C ALA A 30 -5.22 19.10 35.57
N ILE A 31 -6.50 18.82 35.28
CA ILE A 31 -7.65 19.52 35.87
C ILE A 31 -7.83 19.13 37.35
N THR A 32 -7.60 17.87 37.73
CA THR A 32 -7.76 17.43 39.13
C THR A 32 -6.66 17.94 40.07
N PHE A 33 -5.50 18.36 39.55
CA PHE A 33 -4.46 19.03 40.33
C PHE A 33 -4.69 20.54 40.53
N ILE A 34 -5.78 21.10 39.98
CA ILE A 34 -6.17 22.50 40.20
C ILE A 34 -7.29 22.52 41.25
N PRO A 35 -6.99 22.85 42.52
CA PRO A 35 -8.03 23.03 43.54
C PRO A 35 -8.98 24.16 43.13
N ASP A 36 -10.28 23.92 43.28
CA ASP A 36 -11.40 24.80 42.89
C ASP A 36 -11.56 25.05 41.38
N TRP A 37 -11.27 24.04 40.54
CA TRP A 37 -11.35 24.15 39.07
C TRP A 37 -12.72 24.66 38.57
N GLU A 38 -13.82 24.28 39.22
CA GLU A 38 -15.19 24.68 38.86
C GLU A 38 -15.41 26.21 38.93
N THR A 39 -14.68 26.90 39.81
CA THR A 39 -14.79 28.38 39.95
C THR A 39 -13.73 29.14 39.16
N LYS A 40 -12.62 28.48 38.78
CA LYS A 40 -11.48 29.10 38.09
C LYS A 40 -11.55 29.04 36.57
N ILE A 41 -12.29 28.10 35.97
CA ILE A 41 -12.49 28.06 34.51
C ILE A 41 -13.18 29.33 33.96
N PRO A 42 -14.22 29.89 34.60
CA PRO A 42 -14.81 31.16 34.17
C PRO A 42 -13.87 32.37 34.41
N ALA A 43 -12.99 32.29 35.42
CA ALA A 43 -12.00 33.33 35.73
C ALA A 43 -10.78 33.33 34.78
N LEU A 44 -10.42 32.16 34.24
CA LEU A 44 -9.42 31.98 33.17
C LEU A 44 -9.80 32.69 31.86
N LEU A 45 -11.11 32.89 31.61
CA LEU A 45 -11.62 33.65 30.47
C LEU A 45 -11.58 35.17 30.68
N ARG A 46 -11.36 35.66 31.92
CA ARG A 46 -11.51 37.08 32.28
C ARG A 46 -10.28 37.75 32.87
N SER A 47 -9.17 37.07 33.15
CA SER A 47 -8.05 37.69 33.87
C SER A 47 -6.66 37.41 33.31
N GLU A 48 -5.78 38.38 33.55
CA GLU A 48 -4.39 38.49 33.12
C GLU A 48 -3.62 37.17 33.24
N ILE A 49 -3.02 36.79 32.11
CA ILE A 49 -2.56 35.43 31.86
C ILE A 49 -1.30 35.14 32.67
N ASN A 50 -1.43 34.23 33.63
CA ASN A 50 -0.36 33.77 34.52
C ASN A 50 0.67 32.93 33.72
N ILE A 51 1.97 33.23 33.86
CA ILE A 51 3.09 32.58 33.12
C ILE A 51 3.06 31.04 33.17
N LYS A 52 2.52 30.47 34.25
CA LYS A 52 2.37 29.01 34.41
C LYS A 52 1.44 28.37 33.38
N ILE A 53 0.42 29.10 32.91
CA ILE A 53 -0.52 28.63 31.87
C ILE A 53 0.17 28.64 30.50
N TRP A 54 0.96 29.67 30.20
CA TRP A 54 1.76 29.71 28.97
C TRP A 54 2.80 28.60 28.90
N LEU A 55 3.42 28.23 30.02
CA LEU A 55 4.32 27.07 30.10
C LEU A 55 3.61 25.75 29.76
N LEU A 56 2.38 25.56 30.26
CA LEU A 56 1.57 24.37 29.95
C LEU A 56 1.17 24.31 28.46
N VAL A 57 0.75 25.44 27.89
CA VAL A 57 0.42 25.54 26.45
C VAL A 57 1.65 25.29 25.58
N ALA A 58 2.80 25.86 25.95
CA ALA A 58 4.06 25.65 25.23
C ALA A 58 4.50 24.18 25.27
N MET A 59 4.32 23.50 26.42
CA MET A 59 4.66 22.10 26.58
C MET A 59 3.73 21.17 25.77
N MET A 60 2.43 21.48 25.70
CA MET A 60 1.50 20.77 24.80
C MET A 60 1.84 21.00 23.33
N LEU A 61 2.15 22.23 22.93
CA LEU A 61 2.58 22.55 21.56
C LEU A 61 3.88 21.84 21.19
N ALA A 62 4.87 21.81 22.09
CA ALA A 62 6.11 21.08 21.87
C ALA A 62 5.87 19.57 21.70
N MET A 63 4.94 18.99 22.46
CA MET A 63 4.57 17.58 22.33
C MET A 63 3.85 17.30 21.01
N ILE A 64 2.95 18.19 20.57
CA ILE A 64 2.29 18.11 19.25
C ILE A 64 3.32 18.22 18.12
N VAL A 65 4.25 19.19 18.20
CA VAL A 65 5.32 19.37 17.22
C VAL A 65 6.24 18.16 17.19
N ALA A 66 6.60 17.59 18.35
CA ALA A 66 7.38 16.37 18.44
C ALA A 66 6.63 15.18 17.79
N CYS A 67 5.34 15.00 18.07
CA CYS A 67 4.51 13.98 17.42
C CYS A 67 4.43 14.19 15.89
N CYS A 68 4.32 15.43 15.42
CA CYS A 68 4.34 15.76 14.00
C CYS A 68 5.73 15.49 13.38
N TYR A 69 6.82 15.75 14.09
CA TYR A 69 8.19 15.45 13.64
C TYR A 69 8.45 13.95 13.58
N PHE A 70 7.99 13.16 14.57
CA PHE A 70 8.08 11.70 14.53
C PHE A 70 7.24 11.08 13.40
N LYS A 71 6.13 11.72 13.01
CA LYS A 71 5.34 11.33 11.84
C LYS A 71 6.06 11.63 10.51
N SER A 72 6.94 12.62 10.49
CA SER A 72 7.72 13.03 9.30
C SER A 72 8.97 12.16 9.04
N GLY A 73 9.32 11.24 9.95
CA GLY A 73 10.46 10.32 9.78
C GLY A 73 10.21 9.19 8.79
N ARG A 74 8.97 9.00 8.31
CA ARG A 74 8.69 8.14 7.16
C ARG A 74 8.90 9.00 5.92
N GLN A 75 10.16 9.19 5.54
CA GLN A 75 10.47 9.60 4.18
C GLN A 75 9.83 8.56 3.26
N GLU A 76 8.68 8.89 2.66
CA GLU A 76 8.40 8.42 1.31
C GLU A 76 9.66 8.78 0.53
N LYS A 77 10.47 7.77 0.22
CA LYS A 77 11.62 7.91 -0.63
C LYS A 77 11.05 8.16 -2.03
N ASN A 78 10.57 9.40 -2.26
CA ASN A 78 10.15 9.94 -3.56
C ASN A 78 11.41 10.14 -4.42
N GLU A 79 12.20 9.07 -4.58
CA GLU A 79 13.11 8.98 -5.71
C GLU A 79 12.21 8.89 -6.94
N ASN A 80 12.30 9.87 -7.84
CA ASN A 80 11.65 9.81 -9.14
C ASN A 80 12.23 8.62 -9.91
N ILE A 81 11.71 7.42 -9.68
CA ILE A 81 12.14 6.23 -10.38
C ILE A 81 11.68 6.33 -11.84
N THR A 82 12.57 6.00 -12.75
CA THR A 82 12.27 5.96 -14.17
C THR A 82 11.38 4.76 -14.49
N SER A 83 10.68 4.79 -15.63
CA SER A 83 9.91 3.63 -16.10
C SER A 83 10.78 2.38 -16.27
N ALA A 84 12.03 2.55 -16.71
CA ALA A 84 12.98 1.45 -16.87
C ALA A 84 13.33 0.79 -15.52
N GLN A 85 13.65 1.60 -14.49
CA GLN A 85 13.89 1.08 -13.14
C GLN A 85 12.65 0.42 -12.55
N TRP A 86 11.48 0.99 -12.79
CA TRP A 86 10.21 0.43 -12.35
C TRP A 86 9.93 -0.94 -12.98
N PHE A 87 10.15 -1.11 -14.28
CA PHE A 87 10.02 -2.41 -14.94
C PHE A 87 11.06 -3.42 -14.48
N ALA A 88 12.31 -2.98 -14.28
CA ALA A 88 13.39 -3.84 -13.78
C ALA A 88 13.05 -4.42 -12.40
N GLU A 89 12.54 -3.58 -11.49
CA GLU A 89 12.11 -4.03 -10.17
C GLU A 89 10.95 -5.04 -10.27
N ILE A 90 9.94 -4.78 -11.11
CA ILE A 90 8.83 -5.73 -11.31
C ILE A 90 9.36 -7.09 -11.80
N GLU A 91 10.30 -7.08 -12.74
CA GLU A 91 10.90 -8.30 -13.27
C GLU A 91 11.67 -9.08 -12.18
N GLU A 92 12.46 -8.38 -11.37
CA GLU A 92 13.18 -8.96 -10.23
C GLU A 92 12.21 -9.62 -9.25
N GLN A 93 11.16 -8.90 -8.83
CA GLN A 93 10.17 -9.42 -7.89
C GLN A 93 9.40 -10.64 -8.45
N ILE A 94 9.11 -10.67 -9.75
CA ILE A 94 8.40 -11.81 -10.36
C ILE A 94 9.25 -13.06 -10.44
N ARG A 95 10.57 -12.91 -10.63
CA ARG A 95 11.48 -14.04 -10.80
C ARG A 95 11.48 -14.95 -9.56
N ASP A 96 11.37 -14.34 -8.38
CA ASP A 96 11.55 -15.04 -7.10
C ASP A 96 10.27 -15.19 -6.26
N CYS A 97 9.15 -14.57 -6.63
CA CYS A 97 7.94 -14.59 -5.80
C CYS A 97 7.20 -15.93 -5.79
N ASN A 98 6.73 -16.41 -4.65
CA ASN A 98 5.83 -17.57 -4.60
C ASN A 98 4.37 -17.17 -4.80
N TYR A 99 4.01 -15.96 -4.35
CA TYR A 99 2.68 -15.41 -4.48
C TYR A 99 2.73 -13.97 -4.99
N ALA A 100 1.80 -13.64 -5.89
CA ALA A 100 1.58 -12.25 -6.29
C ALA A 100 0.11 -11.98 -6.63
N ARG A 101 -0.33 -10.75 -6.41
CA ARG A 101 -1.58 -10.20 -6.97
C ARG A 101 -1.23 -9.03 -7.87
N ILE A 102 -1.54 -9.16 -9.15
CA ILE A 102 -1.20 -8.20 -10.18
C ILE A 102 -2.50 -7.58 -10.71
N TYR A 103 -2.65 -6.28 -10.55
CA TYR A 103 -3.74 -5.50 -11.09
C TYR A 103 -3.20 -4.69 -12.26
N LEU A 104 -3.63 -5.02 -13.47
CA LEU A 104 -3.19 -4.32 -14.67
C LEU A 104 -4.30 -3.42 -15.17
N ARG A 105 -3.94 -2.17 -15.49
CA ARG A 105 -4.86 -1.28 -16.21
C ARG A 105 -5.24 -1.87 -17.56
N GLU A 106 -4.28 -2.44 -18.26
CA GLU A 106 -4.47 -3.06 -19.56
C GLU A 106 -3.53 -4.27 -19.65
N PHE A 107 -4.01 -5.37 -20.20
CA PHE A 107 -3.18 -6.53 -20.48
C PHE A 107 -3.18 -6.81 -21.99
N THR A 108 -2.40 -6.00 -22.70
CA THR A 108 -2.30 -6.02 -24.16
C THR A 108 -1.47 -7.21 -24.64
N HIS A 109 -1.79 -7.73 -25.83
CA HIS A 109 -0.95 -8.74 -26.50
C HIS A 109 0.42 -8.16 -26.90
N PRO A 110 1.54 -8.91 -26.79
CA PRO A 110 2.88 -8.42 -27.13
C PRO A 110 3.05 -7.75 -28.48
N ASP A 111 2.32 -8.22 -29.50
CA ASP A 111 2.31 -7.64 -30.85
C ASP A 111 1.92 -6.16 -30.89
N LYS A 112 1.23 -5.67 -29.87
CA LYS A 112 0.74 -4.28 -29.76
C LYS A 112 1.55 -3.42 -28.81
N PHE A 113 2.63 -3.96 -28.24
CA PHE A 113 3.47 -3.17 -27.35
C PHE A 113 4.08 -1.99 -28.08
N ARG A 114 3.99 -0.82 -27.45
CA ARG A 114 4.67 0.38 -27.93
C ARG A 114 6.17 0.13 -27.95
N SER A 115 6.85 0.59 -29.00
CA SER A 115 8.28 0.39 -29.20
C SER A 115 9.11 0.80 -27.96
N GLU A 116 8.74 1.90 -27.32
CA GLU A 116 9.41 2.46 -26.13
C GLU A 116 9.51 1.50 -24.94
N HIS A 117 8.58 0.56 -24.78
CA HIS A 117 8.50 -0.35 -23.63
C HIS A 117 8.41 -1.82 -24.04
N ARG A 118 8.57 -2.12 -25.33
CA ARG A 118 8.32 -3.45 -25.88
C ARG A 118 9.20 -4.52 -25.24
N GLU A 119 10.49 -4.27 -25.10
CA GLU A 119 11.44 -5.23 -24.52
C GLU A 119 11.12 -5.49 -23.05
N SER A 120 10.92 -4.44 -22.24
CA SER A 120 10.59 -4.57 -20.82
C SER A 120 9.26 -5.30 -20.59
N LEU A 121 8.22 -4.98 -21.36
CA LEU A 121 6.93 -5.66 -21.26
C LEU A 121 7.00 -7.11 -21.71
N PHE A 122 7.79 -7.42 -22.75
CA PHE A 122 7.99 -8.80 -23.19
C PHE A 122 8.78 -9.62 -22.18
N SER A 123 9.83 -9.04 -21.58
CA SER A 123 10.60 -9.65 -20.49
C SER A 123 9.71 -9.95 -19.27
N PHE A 124 8.89 -8.98 -18.87
CA PHE A 124 7.88 -9.15 -17.82
C PHE A 124 6.93 -10.32 -18.11
N MET A 125 6.33 -10.37 -19.30
CA MET A 125 5.39 -11.43 -19.66
C MET A 125 6.04 -12.81 -19.69
N THR A 126 7.28 -12.89 -20.16
CA THR A 126 8.06 -14.14 -20.19
C THR A 126 8.40 -14.61 -18.77
N SER A 127 8.85 -13.71 -17.91
CA SER A 127 9.13 -14.00 -16.49
C SER A 127 7.88 -14.47 -15.76
N LEU A 128 6.75 -13.82 -16.02
CA LEU A 128 5.44 -14.20 -15.48
C LEU A 128 5.02 -15.60 -15.93
N ALA A 129 5.16 -15.92 -17.22
CA ALA A 129 4.83 -17.25 -17.75
C ALA A 129 5.72 -18.34 -17.13
N ASN A 130 7.02 -18.10 -17.04
CA ASN A 130 7.97 -19.03 -16.42
C ASN A 130 7.64 -19.26 -14.94
N ARG A 131 7.27 -18.20 -14.22
CA ARG A 131 6.95 -18.30 -12.80
C ARG A 131 5.63 -19.02 -12.53
N LEU A 132 4.61 -18.79 -13.37
CA LEU A 132 3.37 -19.56 -13.37
C LEU A 132 3.63 -21.05 -13.62
N LYS A 133 4.46 -21.39 -14.62
CA LYS A 133 4.87 -22.78 -14.91
C LYS A 133 5.64 -23.42 -13.74
N ALA A 134 6.40 -22.63 -12.99
CA ALA A 134 7.08 -23.09 -11.78
C ALA A 134 6.13 -23.31 -10.59
N GLY A 135 4.83 -23.06 -10.73
CA GLY A 135 3.81 -23.34 -9.74
C GLY A 135 3.48 -22.17 -8.79
N ALA A 136 3.99 -20.96 -9.06
CA ALA A 136 3.66 -19.81 -8.23
C ALA A 136 2.16 -19.48 -8.26
N ASP A 137 1.62 -18.98 -7.15
CA ASP A 137 0.26 -18.51 -7.05
C ASP A 137 0.16 -17.02 -7.41
N ILE A 138 0.19 -16.75 -8.71
CA ILE A 138 0.06 -15.40 -9.27
C ILE A 138 -1.34 -15.23 -9.82
N LYS A 139 -2.08 -14.26 -9.26
CA LYS A 139 -3.40 -13.88 -9.75
C LYS A 139 -3.32 -12.57 -10.50
N ILE A 140 -3.76 -12.57 -11.75
CA ILE A 140 -3.75 -11.39 -12.60
C ILE A 140 -5.19 -10.90 -12.76
N ILE A 141 -5.44 -9.63 -12.44
CA ILE A 141 -6.70 -8.95 -12.65
C ILE A 141 -6.43 -7.82 -13.61
N ALA A 142 -6.85 -7.97 -14.86
CA ALA A 142 -6.59 -6.96 -15.88
C ALA A 142 -7.89 -6.42 -16.47
N TYR A 143 -7.88 -5.15 -16.87
CA TYR A 143 -8.97 -4.58 -17.64
C TYR A 143 -8.70 -4.73 -19.14
N HIS A 144 -9.78 -4.96 -19.90
CA HIS A 144 -9.73 -5.10 -21.35
C HIS A 144 -10.76 -4.18 -21.99
N ASP A 145 -10.30 -3.09 -22.60
CA ASP A 145 -11.19 -2.06 -23.16
C ASP A 145 -11.84 -2.51 -24.48
N THR A 146 -11.23 -3.46 -25.21
CA THR A 146 -11.63 -3.87 -26.58
C THR A 146 -11.78 -5.40 -26.71
N PRO A 147 -12.99 -5.96 -26.53
CA PRO A 147 -13.24 -7.41 -26.52
C PRO A 147 -12.83 -8.17 -27.80
N SER A 148 -12.71 -7.49 -28.94
CA SER A 148 -12.38 -8.10 -30.24
C SER A 148 -10.88 -8.28 -30.48
N GLU A 149 -10.03 -7.78 -29.58
CA GLU A 149 -8.59 -7.77 -29.77
C GLU A 149 -7.89 -8.85 -28.94
N LYS A 150 -6.87 -9.48 -29.54
CA LYS A 150 -5.96 -10.37 -28.80
C LYS A 150 -5.45 -9.65 -27.56
N SER A 151 -5.55 -10.32 -26.43
CA SER A 151 -5.09 -9.86 -25.12
C SER A 151 -3.78 -10.55 -24.74
N GLY A 152 -3.13 -10.05 -23.69
CA GLY A 152 -1.99 -10.72 -23.07
C GLY A 152 -2.34 -12.12 -22.56
N VAL A 153 -3.61 -12.40 -22.26
CA VAL A 153 -4.08 -13.74 -21.89
C VAL A 153 -3.97 -14.70 -23.06
N ASP A 154 -4.28 -14.26 -24.28
CA ASP A 154 -4.21 -15.13 -25.45
C ASP A 154 -2.77 -15.54 -25.76
N TRP A 155 -1.82 -14.64 -25.53
CA TRP A 155 -0.40 -14.98 -25.59
C TRP A 155 0.00 -15.93 -24.45
N LEU A 156 -0.41 -15.62 -23.22
CA LEU A 156 -0.03 -16.40 -22.04
C LEU A 156 -0.58 -17.82 -22.10
N LYS A 157 -1.77 -18.04 -22.68
CA LYS A 157 -2.35 -19.37 -22.99
C LYS A 157 -1.44 -20.22 -23.84
N VAL A 158 -0.92 -19.65 -24.93
CA VAL A 158 0.03 -20.33 -25.83
C VAL A 158 1.30 -20.70 -25.06
N GLU A 159 1.81 -19.77 -24.25
CA GLU A 159 3.03 -20.01 -23.48
C GLU A 159 2.86 -21.10 -22.42
N VAL A 160 1.76 -21.08 -21.65
CA VAL A 160 1.49 -22.07 -20.59
C VAL A 160 0.78 -23.33 -21.10
N GLN A 161 0.76 -23.56 -22.42
CA GLN A 161 0.22 -24.76 -23.08
C GLN A 161 -1.24 -25.09 -22.69
N ASP A 162 -2.08 -24.07 -22.55
CA ASP A 162 -3.50 -24.22 -22.19
C ASP A 162 -3.77 -24.95 -20.86
N ASP A 163 -2.85 -24.91 -19.88
CA ASP A 163 -3.11 -25.41 -18.54
C ASP A 163 -4.28 -24.64 -17.89
N LYS A 164 -5.45 -25.29 -17.84
CA LYS A 164 -6.69 -24.71 -17.33
C LYS A 164 -6.55 -24.21 -15.89
N ALA A 165 -5.80 -24.89 -15.04
CA ALA A 165 -5.64 -24.51 -13.64
C ALA A 165 -4.84 -23.21 -13.50
N LEU A 166 -3.84 -22.99 -14.35
CA LEU A 166 -3.09 -21.73 -14.41
C LEU A 166 -3.93 -20.60 -15.01
N LEU A 167 -4.74 -20.91 -16.01
CA LEU A 167 -5.59 -19.91 -16.68
C LEU A 167 -6.72 -19.39 -15.78
N GLU A 168 -7.26 -20.22 -14.88
CA GLU A 168 -8.25 -19.80 -13.88
C GLU A 168 -7.71 -18.74 -12.90
N LYS A 169 -6.38 -18.66 -12.74
CA LYS A 169 -5.74 -17.60 -11.93
C LYS A 169 -5.77 -16.23 -12.62
N ILE A 170 -6.16 -16.16 -13.88
CA ILE A 170 -6.21 -14.91 -14.65
C ILE A 170 -7.66 -14.47 -14.82
N LYS A 171 -7.98 -13.28 -14.31
CA LYS A 171 -9.31 -12.67 -14.41
C LYS A 171 -9.24 -11.42 -15.29
N LEU A 172 -9.87 -11.49 -16.47
CA LEU A 172 -10.13 -10.32 -17.30
C LEU A 172 -11.44 -9.65 -16.89
N ILE A 173 -11.41 -8.35 -16.66
CA ILE A 173 -12.57 -7.51 -16.35
C ILE A 173 -12.82 -6.58 -17.53
N GLN A 174 -13.99 -6.68 -18.15
CA GLN A 174 -14.31 -5.93 -19.38
C GLN A 174 -14.72 -4.46 -19.13
N ILE A 175 -15.01 -4.09 -17.88
CA ILE A 175 -15.49 -2.74 -17.54
C ILE A 175 -14.57 -2.18 -16.47
N GLN A 176 -13.79 -1.16 -16.82
CA GLN A 176 -13.00 -0.41 -15.86
C GLN A 176 -13.89 0.64 -15.19
N PRO A 177 -14.13 0.56 -13.87
CA PRO A 177 -15.05 1.49 -13.19
C PRO A 177 -14.51 2.92 -13.08
N THR A 178 -13.22 3.17 -13.36
CA THR A 178 -12.59 4.49 -13.19
C THR A 178 -11.53 4.78 -14.26
N SER A 179 -11.53 5.98 -14.84
CA SER A 179 -10.64 6.38 -15.95
C SER A 179 -9.16 6.59 -15.57
N ASN A 180 -8.85 6.56 -14.27
CA ASN A 180 -7.51 6.81 -13.71
C ASN A 180 -6.88 5.55 -13.10
N ALA A 181 -7.39 4.36 -13.41
CA ALA A 181 -6.86 3.13 -12.85
C ALA A 181 -5.36 2.97 -13.16
N SER A 182 -4.59 2.69 -12.12
CA SER A 182 -3.17 2.38 -12.20
C SER A 182 -2.93 0.87 -12.27
N SER A 183 -1.76 0.49 -12.77
CA SER A 183 -1.22 -0.85 -12.57
C SER A 183 -0.59 -0.95 -11.18
N MET A 184 -0.82 -2.06 -10.49
CA MET A 184 -0.37 -2.34 -9.14
C MET A 184 0.04 -3.81 -9.01
N TYR A 185 1.16 -4.06 -8.34
CA TYR A 185 1.76 -5.38 -8.14
C TYR A 185 2.00 -5.55 -6.66
N LEU A 186 1.45 -6.62 -6.09
CA LEU A 186 1.56 -6.97 -4.68
C LEU A 186 2.30 -8.29 -4.56
N PHE A 187 3.44 -8.32 -3.87
CA PHE A 187 4.29 -9.49 -3.72
C PHE A 187 4.26 -10.04 -2.28
N ASP A 188 4.63 -11.32 -2.14
CA ASP A 188 4.69 -12.07 -0.89
C ASP A 188 5.71 -11.56 0.12
N ASN A 189 6.76 -10.87 -0.33
CA ASN A 189 7.74 -10.23 0.54
C ASN A 189 7.29 -8.87 1.12
N GLY A 190 6.08 -8.41 0.77
CA GLY A 190 5.51 -7.14 1.20
C GLY A 190 5.88 -5.94 0.34
N ILE A 191 6.55 -6.15 -0.79
CA ILE A 191 6.81 -5.08 -1.77
C ILE A 191 5.52 -4.81 -2.57
N VAL A 192 5.20 -3.52 -2.70
CA VAL A 192 4.08 -3.00 -3.48
C VAL A 192 4.62 -2.06 -4.54
N ILE A 193 4.44 -2.43 -5.81
CA ILE A 193 4.87 -1.63 -6.95
C ILE A 193 3.64 -1.10 -7.65
N TYR A 194 3.57 0.20 -7.93
CA TYR A 194 2.44 0.77 -8.66
C TYR A 194 2.86 1.98 -9.46
N ASN A 195 2.06 2.32 -10.47
CA ASN A 195 2.16 3.61 -11.13
C ASN A 195 0.94 4.47 -10.76
N ARG A 196 0.99 5.76 -11.04
CA ARG A 196 -0.17 6.65 -10.93
C ARG A 196 -0.23 7.51 -12.16
N ARG A 197 -1.39 7.51 -12.81
CA ARG A 197 -1.64 8.41 -13.94
C ARG A 197 -2.09 9.77 -13.43
N SER A 198 -1.36 10.80 -13.83
CA SER A 198 -1.80 12.20 -13.76
C SER A 198 -2.21 12.66 -15.17
N LYS A 199 -2.90 13.81 -15.27
CA LYS A 199 -3.52 14.32 -16.51
C LYS A 199 -2.58 14.31 -17.74
N SER A 200 -1.27 14.41 -17.55
CA SER A 200 -0.28 14.44 -18.62
C SER A 200 0.95 13.54 -18.41
N ASN A 201 1.06 12.82 -17.28
CA ASN A 201 2.27 12.05 -16.98
C ASN A 201 1.99 10.82 -16.10
N TYR A 202 2.96 9.91 -16.05
CA TYR A 202 2.98 8.77 -15.14
C TYR A 202 4.01 9.00 -14.04
N THR A 203 3.64 8.70 -12.80
CA THR A 203 4.60 8.54 -11.70
C THR A 203 4.67 7.08 -11.30
N TYR A 204 5.86 6.64 -10.91
CA TYR A 204 6.18 5.25 -10.61
C TYR A 204 6.61 5.16 -9.15
N HIS A 205 6.16 4.13 -8.44
CA HIS A 205 6.34 3.99 -7.00
C HIS A 205 6.69 2.54 -6.65
N ILE A 206 7.59 2.37 -5.69
CA ILE A 206 7.98 1.09 -5.07
C ILE A 206 7.93 1.32 -3.56
N ASP A 207 7.02 0.61 -2.90
CA ASP A 207 6.79 0.74 -1.46
C ASP A 207 7.11 -0.59 -0.75
N ASP A 208 8.01 -0.55 0.23
CA ASP A 208 8.20 -1.66 1.17
C ASP A 208 7.15 -1.58 2.28
N GLN A 209 6.19 -2.51 2.23
CA GLN A 209 5.10 -2.62 3.19
C GLN A 209 5.30 -3.76 4.19
N LYS A 210 6.50 -4.35 4.27
CA LYS A 210 6.78 -5.48 5.16
C LYS A 210 6.41 -5.18 6.61
N GLY A 211 5.61 -6.08 7.20
CA GLY A 211 5.12 -5.96 8.57
C GLY A 211 4.00 -4.92 8.78
N SER A 212 3.44 -4.35 7.71
CA SER A 212 2.25 -3.51 7.77
C SER A 212 0.95 -4.34 7.71
N ILE A 213 -0.19 -3.70 8.03
CA ILE A 213 -1.53 -4.28 7.80
C ILE A 213 -1.74 -4.65 6.33
N VAL A 214 -1.15 -3.91 5.38
CA VAL A 214 -1.27 -4.19 3.95
C VAL A 214 -0.56 -5.50 3.62
N HIS A 215 0.65 -5.70 4.14
CA HIS A 215 1.36 -6.97 4.01
C HIS A 215 0.59 -8.13 4.65
N LEU A 216 0.04 -7.94 5.84
CA LEU A 216 -0.79 -8.97 6.49
C LEU A 216 -2.06 -9.29 5.69
N LEU A 217 -2.69 -8.30 5.06
CA LEU A 217 -3.87 -8.52 4.22
C LEU A 217 -3.50 -9.23 2.91
N ILE A 218 -2.33 -8.94 2.35
CA ILE A 218 -1.77 -9.62 1.19
C ILE A 218 -1.48 -11.09 1.55
N GLU A 219 -0.75 -11.35 2.63
CA GLU A 219 -0.46 -12.71 3.15
C GLU A 219 -1.73 -13.49 3.45
N ASN A 220 -2.72 -12.90 4.14
CA ASN A 220 -3.99 -13.57 4.43
C ASN A 220 -4.84 -13.79 3.16
N GLY A 221 -4.80 -12.86 2.21
CA GLY A 221 -5.42 -12.99 0.91
C GLY A 221 -4.79 -14.09 0.05
N PHE A 222 -3.52 -14.46 0.33
CA PHE A 222 -2.87 -15.65 -0.21
C PHE A 222 -3.30 -16.93 0.53
N ALA A 223 -3.32 -16.90 1.87
CA ALA A 223 -3.63 -18.07 2.71
C ALA A 223 -5.09 -18.55 2.64
N MET A 224 -6.06 -17.68 2.35
CA MET A 224 -7.47 -18.11 2.19
C MET A 224 -7.69 -19.02 0.97
N THR A 225 -6.75 -19.05 0.02
CA THR A 225 -6.83 -19.93 -1.16
C THR A 225 -6.52 -21.39 -0.83
N GLU A 226 -5.74 -21.66 0.23
CA GLU A 226 -5.38 -23.02 0.65
C GLU A 226 -6.46 -23.70 1.53
N LYS A 227 -7.25 -22.92 2.28
CA LYS A 227 -8.29 -23.46 3.19
C LYS A 227 -9.65 -23.72 2.54
N GLY A 228 -9.78 -23.47 1.23
CA GLY A 228 -11.02 -23.72 0.47
C GLY A 228 -11.06 -25.07 -0.25
N LEU A 229 -10.04 -25.93 -0.08
CA LEU A 229 -9.90 -27.21 -0.77
C LEU A 229 -9.60 -28.40 0.17
N SER A 230 -9.95 -28.30 1.45
CA SER A 230 -10.00 -29.45 2.38
C SER A 230 -11.43 -29.89 2.64
#